data_AF-A0A940V1T1-F1
#
_entry.id   AF-A0A940V1T1-F1
#
_cell.length_a   1.000
_cell.length_b   1.000
_cell.length_c   1.000
_cell.angle_alpha   90.00
_cell.angle_beta   90.00
_cell.angle_gamma   90.00
#
_symmetry.space_group_name_H-M   'P 1'
#
loop_
_entity.id
_entity.type
_entity.pdbx_description
1 polymer ?
#
loop_
_entity_poly.entity_id
_entity_poly.type
_entity_poly.pdbx_seq_one_letter_code
_entity_poly.pdbx_strand_id
1 'polypeptide(L)'
;MMRRYDMIHAFILLAFLVIANVVGNAVVKGIVLLLFASVLIVNTALKLRSKMGDKLGEKIFYLVLLILDIILAIGAVVVIVMSILGN
;
A
#
# COMPACT_ATOMS: atom_id res chain seq x y z
N MET A 1 9.60 -20.85 7.22
CA MET A 1 9.28 -19.75 8.17
C MET A 1 8.55 -18.55 7.55
N MET A 2 8.40 -18.43 6.22
CA MET A 2 7.74 -17.29 5.54
C MET A 2 6.23 -17.10 5.78
N ARG A 3 5.46 -18.17 6.09
CA ARG A 3 3.99 -18.07 6.21
C ARG A 3 3.48 -17.24 7.40
N ARG A 4 4.20 -17.21 8.53
CA ARG A 4 3.75 -16.50 9.74
C ARG A 4 3.95 -14.98 9.63
N TYR A 5 5.03 -14.55 8.98
CA TYR A 5 5.29 -13.13 8.74
C TYR A 5 4.28 -12.52 7.76
N ASP A 6 3.88 -13.25 6.71
CA ASP A 6 2.87 -12.77 5.75
C ASP A 6 1.49 -12.58 6.41
N MET A 7 1.09 -13.45 7.34
CA MET A 7 -0.16 -13.29 8.10
C MET A 7 -0.14 -12.07 9.03
N ILE A 8 0.95 -11.85 9.76
CA ILE A 8 1.08 -10.69 10.65
C ILE A 8 1.12 -9.40 9.83
N HIS A 9 1.84 -9.39 8.70
CA HIS A 9 1.84 -8.25 7.78
C HIS A 9 0.44 -7.96 7.23
N ALA A 10 -0.29 -8.99 6.81
CA ALA A 10 -1.66 -8.83 6.35
C ALA A 10 -2.57 -8.27 7.45
N PHE A 11 -2.41 -8.73 8.70
CA PHE A 11 -3.18 -8.21 9.84
C PHE A 11 -2.89 -6.74 10.13
N ILE A 12 -1.62 -6.33 10.06
CA ILE A 12 -1.20 -4.93 10.23
C ILE A 12 -1.78 -4.07 9.11
N LEU A 13 -1.68 -4.53 7.86
CA LEU A 13 -2.27 -3.87 6.70
C LEU A 13 -3.79 -3.68 6.87
N LEU A 14 -4.47 -4.72 7.33
CA LEU A 14 -5.92 -4.69 7.56
C LEU A 14 -6.27 -3.69 8.68
N ALA A 15 -5.47 -3.63 9.75
CA ALA A 15 -5.64 -2.63 10.80
C ALA A 15 -5.45 -1.19 10.28
N PHE A 16 -4.43 -0.93 9.45
CA PHE A 16 -4.24 0.37 8.79
C PHE A 16 -5.43 0.76 7.92
N LEU A 17 -5.99 -0.19 7.17
CA LEU A 17 -7.15 0.05 6.32
C LEU A 17 -8.41 0.35 7.14
N VAL A 18 -8.64 -0.38 8.24
CA VAL A 18 -9.75 -0.12 9.17
C VAL A 18 -9.61 1.26 9.81
N ILE A 19 -8.42 1.61 10.29
CA ILE A 19 -8.16 2.94 10.88
C ILE A 19 -8.42 4.03 9.84
N ALA A 20 -7.91 3.89 8.62
CA ALA A 20 -8.17 4.85 7.53
C ALA A 20 -9.67 5.01 7.23
N ASN A 21 -10.47 3.97 7.44
CA ASN A 21 -11.91 4.03 7.19
C ASN A 21 -12.73 4.57 8.37
N VAL A 22 -12.21 4.49 9.59
CA VAL A 22 -12.84 5.01 10.82
C VAL A 22 -12.50 6.49 11.04
N VAL A 23 -11.35 6.95 10.54
CA VAL A 23 -10.92 8.34 10.70
C VAL A 23 -11.77 9.28 9.83
N GLY A 24 -12.57 10.13 10.49
CA GLY A 24 -13.40 11.15 9.84
C GLY A 24 -12.62 12.35 9.30
N ASN A 25 -11.38 12.56 9.74
CA ASN A 25 -10.52 13.64 9.24
C ASN A 25 -9.82 13.21 7.94
N ALA A 26 -10.15 13.87 6.83
CA ALA A 26 -9.61 13.54 5.51
C ALA A 26 -8.09 13.67 5.41
N VAL A 27 -7.45 14.63 6.12
CA VAL A 27 -5.99 14.75 6.17
C VAL A 27 -5.36 13.53 6.85
N VAL A 28 -5.88 13.16 8.02
CA VAL A 28 -5.36 12.01 8.78
C VAL A 28 -5.59 10.71 8.01
N LYS A 29 -6.76 10.56 7.38
CA LYS A 29 -7.06 9.43 6.48
C LYS A 29 -6.06 9.34 5.32
N GLY A 30 -5.77 10.46 4.67
CA GLY A 30 -4.79 10.54 3.60
C GLY A 30 -3.38 10.13 4.06
N ILE A 31 -2.92 10.62 5.21
CA ILE A 31 -1.61 10.25 5.78
C ILE A 31 -1.54 8.75 6.09
N VAL A 32 -2.58 8.18 6.71
CA VAL A 32 -2.65 6.75 7.03
C VAL A 32 -2.62 5.90 5.75
N LEU A 33 -3.37 6.29 4.71
CA LEU A 33 -3.35 5.62 3.40
C LEU A 33 -1.98 5.72 2.71
N LEU A 34 -1.28 6.83 2.89
CA LEU A 34 0.03 7.06 2.27
C LEU A 34 1.12 6.21 2.94
N LEU A 35 1.07 6.07 4.27
CA LEU A 35 1.93 5.14 5.02
C LEU A 35 1.64 3.69 4.63
N PHE A 36 0.36 3.34 4.52
CA PHE A 36 -0.08 2.02 4.07
C PHE A 36 0.42 1.67 2.66
N ALA A 37 0.23 2.59 1.71
CA ALA A 37 0.73 2.43 0.35
C ALA A 37 2.26 2.30 0.32
N SER A 38 2.98 3.08 1.14
CA SER A 38 4.44 2.99 1.22
C SER A 38 4.94 1.61 1.67
N VAL A 39 4.28 1.01 2.67
CA VAL A 39 4.60 -0.35 3.14
C VAL A 39 4.31 -1.38 2.04
N LEU A 40 3.19 -1.24 1.32
CA LEU A 40 2.85 -2.12 0.20
C LEU A 40 3.89 -2.02 -0.93
N ILE A 41 4.23 -0.80 -1.37
CA ILE A 41 5.23 -0.57 -2.42
C ILE A 41 6.56 -1.24 -2.06
N VAL A 42 7.05 -1.06 -0.83
CA VAL A 42 8.30 -1.68 -0.39
C VAL A 42 8.20 -3.20 -0.40
N ASN A 43 7.11 -3.76 0.11
CA ASN A 43 6.91 -5.22 0.15
C ASN A 43 6.81 -5.80 -1.27
N THR A 44 6.03 -5.16 -2.15
CA THR A 44 5.85 -5.56 -3.55
C THR A 44 7.15 -5.43 -4.33
N ALA A 45 7.93 -4.36 -4.12
CA ALA A 45 9.24 -4.18 -4.76
C ALA A 45 10.27 -5.22 -4.28
N LEU A 46 10.27 -5.55 -2.98
CA LEU A 46 11.12 -6.61 -2.44
C LEU A 46 10.74 -7.98 -3.01
N LYS A 47 9.43 -8.30 -3.09
CA LYS A 47 8.94 -9.54 -3.70
C LYS A 47 9.26 -9.60 -5.20
N LEU A 48 9.10 -8.49 -5.93
CA LEU A 48 9.46 -8.38 -7.35
C LEU A 48 10.97 -8.62 -7.58
N ARG A 49 11.82 -8.01 -6.74
CA ARG A 49 13.27 -8.22 -6.79
C ARG A 49 13.67 -9.65 -6.42
N SER A 50 13.03 -10.24 -5.41
CA SER A 50 13.28 -11.63 -5.00
C SER A 50 12.86 -12.64 -6.08
N LYS A 51 11.88 -12.27 -6.92
CA LYS A 51 11.34 -13.11 -8.01
C LYS A 51 11.91 -12.77 -9.38
N MET A 52 13.01 -12.02 -9.45
CA MET A 52 13.59 -11.55 -10.71
C MET A 52 14.14 -12.69 -11.60
N GLY A 53 14.37 -13.88 -11.03
CA GLY A 53 14.74 -15.11 -11.76
C GLY A 53 13.59 -16.11 -11.99
N ASP A 54 12.37 -15.80 -11.56
CA ASP A 54 11.20 -16.69 -11.66
C ASP A 54 10.41 -16.48 -12.97
N LYS A 55 9.38 -17.32 -13.19
CA LYS A 55 8.52 -17.32 -14.38
C LYS A 55 7.96 -15.92 -14.68
N LEU A 56 7.97 -15.56 -15.98
CA LEU A 56 7.56 -14.25 -16.51
C LEU A 56 6.17 -13.80 -16.01
N GLY A 57 5.24 -14.73 -15.78
CA GLY A 57 3.91 -14.44 -15.24
C GLY A 57 3.91 -13.89 -13.81
N GLU A 58 4.77 -14.38 -12.92
CA GLU A 58 4.85 -13.85 -11.55
C GLU A 58 5.47 -12.46 -11.55
N LYS A 59 6.46 -12.21 -12.41
CA LYS A 59 7.07 -10.90 -12.59
C LYS A 59 6.05 -9.85 -13.04
N ILE A 60 5.21 -10.19 -14.02
CA ILE A 60 4.12 -9.31 -14.48
C ILE A 60 3.13 -9.05 -13.33
N PHE A 61 2.73 -10.10 -12.59
CA PHE A 61 1.80 -9.96 -11.47
C PHE A 61 2.30 -8.97 -10.40
N TYR A 62 3.55 -9.11 -9.95
CA TYR A 62 4.13 -8.19 -8.98
C TYR A 62 4.33 -6.77 -9.55
N LEU A 63 4.55 -6.64 -10.85
CA LEU A 63 4.66 -5.35 -11.51
C LEU A 63 3.30 -4.63 -11.60
N VAL A 64 2.22 -5.37 -11.87
CA VAL A 64 0.84 -4.87 -11.79
C VAL A 64 0.49 -4.45 -10.35
N LEU A 65 0.84 -5.27 -9.36
CA LEU A 65 0.65 -4.91 -7.94
C LEU A 65 1.38 -3.61 -7.60
N LEU A 66 2.63 -3.45 -8.06
CA LEU A 66 3.40 -2.24 -7.79
C LEU A 66 2.73 -1.00 -8.38
N ILE A 67 2.17 -1.11 -9.59
CA ILE A 67 1.42 -0.02 -10.23
C ILE A 67 0.17 0.32 -9.40
N LEU A 68 -0.57 -0.68 -8.91
CA LEU A 68 -1.73 -0.45 -8.05
C LEU A 68 -1.34 0.23 -6.73
N ASP A 69 -0.23 -0.18 -6.12
CA ASP A 69 0.28 0.41 -4.88
C ASP A 69 0.67 1.89 -5.10
N ILE A 70 1.26 2.23 -6.26
CA ILE A 70 1.58 3.61 -6.65
C ILE A 70 0.30 4.43 -6.87
N ILE A 71 -0.70 3.89 -7.57
CA ILE A 71 -2.00 4.56 -7.77
C ILE A 71 -2.65 4.86 -6.41
N LEU A 72 -2.57 3.92 -5.47
CA LEU A 72 -3.06 4.11 -4.11
C LEU A 72 -2.32 5.25 -3.40
N ALA A 73 -0.98 5.30 -3.51
CA ALA A 73 -0.18 6.37 -2.93
C ALA A 73 -0.54 7.75 -3.52
N ILE A 74 -0.72 7.84 -4.84
CA ILE A 74 -1.16 9.07 -5.52
C ILE A 74 -2.56 9.47 -5.03
N GLY A 75 -3.49 8.52 -4.93
CA GLY A 75 -4.83 8.76 -4.41
C GLY A 75 -4.80 9.30 -2.97
N ALA A 76 -3.92 8.76 -2.12
CA ALA A 76 -3.72 9.26 -0.77
C ALA A 76 -3.22 10.72 -0.76
N VAL A 77 -2.24 11.06 -1.62
CA VAL A 77 -1.77 12.44 -1.78
C VAL A 77 -2.90 13.37 -2.22
N VAL A 78 -3.72 12.96 -3.19
CA VAL A 78 -4.86 13.76 -3.66
C VAL A 78 -5.85 14.05 -2.54
N VAL A 79 -6.16 13.05 -1.70
CA VAL A 79 -7.04 13.23 -0.53
C VAL A 79 -6.46 14.25 0.45
N ILE A 80 -5.16 14.19 0.73
CA ILE A 80 -4.47 15.18 1.59
C ILE A 80 -4.57 16.57 0.97
N VAL A 81 -4.22 16.71 -0.31
CA VAL A 81 -4.19 18.00 -1.02
C VAL A 81 -5.59 18.62 -1.10
N MET A 82 -6.61 17.84 -1.48
CA MET A 82 -8.00 18.33 -1.50
C MET A 82 -8.49 18.72 -0.11
N SER A 83 -8.11 17.98 0.94
CA SER A 83 -8.50 18.32 2.30
C SER A 83 -7.80 19.57 2.84
N ILE A 84 -6.64 19.95 2.29
CA ILE A 84 -5.93 21.18 2.65
C ILE A 84 -6.45 22.37 1.83
N LEU A 85 -6.73 22.18 0.54
CA LEU A 85 -7.22 23.24 -0.37
C LEU A 85 -8.72 23.56 -0.18
N GLY A 86 -9.51 22.59 0.29
CA GLY A 86 -10.95 22.73 0.50
C GLY A 86 -11.35 23.22 1.91
N ASN A 87 -10.36 23.53 2.76
CA ASN A 87 -10.51 24.10 4.10
C ASN A 87 -9.94 25.52 4.10
#